data_AF-Q21NK0-F1
#
_entry.id   AF-Q21NK0-F1
#
_cell.length_a   1.000
_cell.length_b   1.000
_cell.length_c   1.000
_cell.angle_alpha   90.00
_cell.angle_beta   90.00
_cell.angle_gamma   90.00
#
_symmetry.space_group_name_H-M   'P 1'
#
loop_
_entity.id
_entity.type
_entity.pdbx_description
1 polymer ?
#
loop_
_entity_poly.entity_id
_entity_poly.type
_entity_poly.pdbx_seq_one_letter_code
_entity_poly.pdbx_strand_id
1 'polypeptide(L)'
;MLSYLEKKAITRYIKNRVAAFPKEEKVHFIQAGYQIDQAGLFYLYIDTNEGAGPDGSWTLELAQEEGILSLPTFQSFKDYDAQSEKKGELIKKVILKLRDEGIFKELNLAEGCDIGIEEFDGGWSWPEYEKRKTENLA
;
A
#
# COMPACT_ATOMS: atom_id res chain seq x y z
N MET A 1 -15.16 -7.25 -14.39
CA MET A 1 -16.10 -6.81 -13.33
C MET A 1 -15.46 -6.88 -11.94
N LEU A 2 -14.87 -8.02 -11.54
CA LEU A 2 -14.19 -8.17 -10.24
C LEU A 2 -13.07 -7.15 -10.01
N SER A 3 -12.19 -6.95 -10.99
CA SER A 3 -11.11 -5.95 -10.91
C SER A 3 -11.58 -4.51 -10.74
N TYR A 4 -12.81 -4.18 -11.15
CA TYR A 4 -13.38 -2.86 -10.94
C TYR A 4 -13.83 -2.67 -9.48
N LEU A 5 -14.46 -3.70 -8.89
CA LEU A 5 -14.88 -3.68 -7.50
C LEU A 5 -13.68 -3.64 -6.56
N GLU A 6 -12.63 -4.41 -6.84
CA GLU A 6 -11.35 -4.39 -6.10
C GLU A 6 -10.74 -2.98 -6.10
N LYS A 7 -10.57 -2.38 -7.29
CA LYS A 7 -10.06 -1.00 -7.40
C LYS A 7 -10.91 0.00 -6.62
N LYS A 8 -12.24 -0.13 -6.70
CA LYS A 8 -13.16 0.76 -5.98
C LYS A 8 -13.06 0.60 -4.46
N ALA A 9 -12.93 -0.62 -3.97
CA ALA A 9 -12.76 -0.92 -2.54
C ALA A 9 -11.44 -0.34 -2.02
N ILE A 10 -10.32 -0.66 -2.69
CA ILE A 10 -8.99 -0.14 -2.36
C ILE A 10 -8.97 1.40 -2.41
N THR A 11 -9.56 2.00 -3.46
CA THR A 11 -9.65 3.45 -3.58
C THR A 11 -10.38 4.08 -2.39
N ARG A 12 -11.54 3.54 -2.03
CA ARG A 12 -12.33 4.05 -0.91
C ARG A 12 -11.57 3.90 0.40
N TYR A 13 -10.93 2.76 0.59
CA TYR A 13 -10.13 2.47 1.77
C TYR A 13 -8.97 3.46 1.94
N ILE A 14 -8.16 3.67 0.90
CA ILE A 14 -7.04 4.62 0.93
C ILE A 14 -7.52 6.02 1.26
N LYS A 15 -8.57 6.50 0.56
CA LYS A 15 -9.13 7.84 0.82
C LYS A 15 -9.58 7.99 2.27
N ASN A 16 -10.25 6.98 2.82
CA ASN A 16 -10.68 7.00 4.22
C ASN A 16 -9.49 7.00 5.20
N ARG A 17 -8.47 6.16 4.97
CA ARG A 17 -7.29 6.08 5.84
C ARG A 17 -6.51 7.39 5.83
N VAL A 18 -6.29 7.98 4.65
CA VAL A 18 -5.63 9.28 4.49
C VAL A 18 -6.42 10.40 5.15
N ALA A 19 -7.74 10.44 4.95
CA ALA A 19 -8.60 11.47 5.54
C ALA A 19 -8.63 11.39 7.07
N ALA A 20 -8.61 10.19 7.64
CA ALA A 20 -8.64 9.95 9.08
C ALA A 20 -7.27 10.11 9.77
N PHE A 21 -6.17 10.16 9.01
CA PHE A 21 -4.82 10.26 9.58
C PHE A 21 -4.59 11.65 10.21
N PRO A 22 -3.96 11.74 11.41
CA PRO A 22 -3.60 13.01 12.05
C PRO A 22 -2.79 13.92 11.13
N LYS A 23 -3.13 15.21 11.05
CA LYS A 23 -2.55 16.14 10.06
C LYS A 23 -1.32 16.87 10.56
N GLU A 24 -1.12 16.85 11.86
CA GLU A 24 0.05 17.38 12.57
C GLU A 24 1.27 16.46 12.45
N GLU A 25 1.05 15.14 12.32
CA GLU A 25 2.09 14.13 12.27
C GLU A 25 2.84 14.17 10.94
N LYS A 26 4.17 14.22 10.99
CA LYS A 26 5.00 14.22 9.78
C LYS A 26 5.15 12.79 9.27
N VAL A 27 4.74 12.57 8.02
CA VAL A 27 4.80 11.26 7.37
C VAL A 27 6.11 11.13 6.59
N HIS A 28 6.90 10.12 6.93
CA HIS A 28 8.20 9.85 6.32
C HIS A 28 8.14 8.77 5.26
N PHE A 29 7.19 7.84 5.37
CA PHE A 29 7.03 6.74 4.44
C PHE A 29 5.59 6.23 4.36
N ILE A 30 5.17 5.76 3.19
CA ILE A 30 3.85 5.14 2.99
C ILE A 30 4.06 3.77 2.35
N GLN A 31 3.48 2.72 2.93
CA GLN A 31 3.59 1.36 2.40
C GLN A 31 2.22 0.75 2.21
N ALA A 32 1.95 0.26 1.00
CA ALA A 32 0.78 -0.54 0.71
C ALA A 32 1.14 -2.03 0.77
N GLY A 33 0.71 -2.69 1.83
CA GLY A 33 0.84 -4.12 2.02
C GLY A 33 -0.34 -4.86 1.42
N TYR A 34 -0.10 -6.03 0.82
CA TYR A 34 -1.17 -6.93 0.44
C TYR A 34 -0.78 -8.40 0.60
N GLN A 35 -1.77 -9.27 0.72
CA GLN A 35 -1.59 -10.70 0.86
C GLN A 35 -2.54 -11.45 -0.07
N ILE A 36 -2.06 -12.47 -0.76
CA ILE A 36 -2.88 -13.30 -1.66
C ILE A 36 -3.14 -14.74 -1.19
N ASP A 37 -2.36 -15.28 -0.26
CA ASP A 37 -2.35 -16.72 0.03
C ASP A 37 -3.14 -17.15 1.28
N GLN A 38 -3.81 -16.23 1.99
CA GLN A 38 -4.63 -16.61 3.15
C GLN A 38 -5.99 -15.91 3.13
N ALA A 39 -6.11 -14.74 3.76
CA ALA A 39 -7.40 -14.05 3.90
C ALA A 39 -7.70 -13.09 2.74
N GLY A 40 -6.73 -12.87 1.85
CA GLY A 40 -6.81 -11.83 0.82
C GLY A 40 -6.87 -10.46 1.48
N LEU A 41 -5.73 -9.84 1.75
CA LEU A 41 -5.68 -8.62 2.57
C LEU A 41 -5.08 -7.47 1.80
N PHE A 42 -5.49 -6.26 2.17
CA PHE A 42 -4.86 -5.01 1.77
C PHE A 42 -4.77 -4.08 2.98
N TYR A 43 -3.64 -3.38 3.08
CA TYR A 43 -3.38 -2.45 4.16
C TYR A 43 -2.56 -1.25 3.65
N LEU A 44 -2.80 -0.08 4.22
CA LEU A 44 -2.02 1.12 3.97
C LEU A 44 -1.38 1.56 5.29
N TYR A 45 -0.08 1.31 5.39
CA TYR A 45 0.77 1.77 6.47
C TYR A 45 1.26 3.20 6.19
N ILE A 46 1.18 4.07 7.19
CA ILE A 46 1.63 5.46 7.12
C ILE A 46 2.60 5.65 8.28
N ASP A 47 3.89 5.73 7.97
CA ASP A 47 4.97 5.74 8.95
C ASP A 47 5.45 7.17 9.22
N THR A 48 5.53 7.52 10.51
CA THR A 48 5.97 8.83 11.00
C THR A 48 7.36 8.80 11.61
N ASN A 49 8.01 7.62 11.68
CA ASN A 49 9.34 7.50 12.23
C ASN A 49 10.37 8.21 11.34
N GLU A 50 11.25 9.00 11.96
CA GLU A 50 12.39 9.58 11.24
C GLU A 50 13.29 8.46 10.69
N GLY A 51 13.52 8.49 9.37
CA GLY A 51 14.30 7.45 8.69
C GLY A 51 13.49 6.23 8.23
N ALA A 52 12.16 6.25 8.36
CA ALA A 52 11.27 5.22 7.83
C ALA A 52 11.52 4.90 6.34
N GLY A 53 11.31 3.65 5.97
CA GLY A 53 11.55 3.14 4.63
C GLY A 53 11.13 1.67 4.46
N PRO A 54 11.55 1.00 3.37
CA PRO A 54 11.18 -0.39 3.10
C PRO A 54 11.98 -1.39 3.94
N ASP A 55 11.75 -1.41 5.24
CA ASP A 55 12.44 -2.28 6.20
C ASP A 55 11.57 -3.47 6.70
N GLY A 56 10.33 -3.56 6.21
CA GLY A 56 9.38 -4.60 6.60
C GLY A 56 8.73 -4.40 7.97
N SER A 57 9.03 -3.31 8.69
CA SER A 57 8.46 -3.01 10.02
C SER A 57 6.93 -2.99 10.02
N TRP A 58 6.32 -2.56 8.92
CA TRP A 58 4.87 -2.56 8.69
C TRP A 58 4.20 -3.93 8.92
N THR A 59 4.93 -5.04 8.74
CA THR A 59 4.42 -6.39 8.96
C THR A 59 4.20 -6.73 10.44
N LEU A 60 4.96 -6.09 11.34
CA LEU A 60 4.85 -6.29 12.79
C LEU A 60 3.64 -5.52 13.36
N GLU A 61 3.25 -4.43 12.71
CA GLU A 61 2.11 -3.60 13.12
C GLU A 61 0.77 -4.14 12.62
N LEU A 62 0.76 -4.89 11.51
CA LEU A 62 -0.45 -5.57 11.01
C LEU A 62 -1.15 -6.43 12.07
N ALA A 63 -0.40 -7.05 12.99
CA ALA A 63 -0.98 -7.90 14.04
C ALA A 63 -1.77 -7.11 15.10
N GLN A 64 -1.60 -5.78 15.15
CA GLN A 64 -2.13 -4.91 16.19
C GLN A 64 -3.11 -3.85 15.62
N GLU A 65 -3.16 -3.68 14.30
CA GLU A 65 -3.95 -2.65 13.65
C GLU A 65 -5.41 -3.05 13.40
N GLU A 66 -6.34 -2.20 13.86
CA GLU A 66 -7.73 -2.22 13.40
C GLU A 66 -7.83 -1.61 12.00
N GLY A 67 -8.68 -2.18 11.15
CA GLY A 67 -8.96 -1.59 9.83
C GLY A 67 -8.10 -2.12 8.69
N ILE A 68 -7.70 -3.39 8.72
CA ILE A 68 -7.23 -4.09 7.52
C ILE A 68 -8.41 -4.31 6.55
N LEU A 69 -8.20 -4.05 5.25
CA LEU A 69 -9.21 -4.32 4.25
C LEU A 69 -9.15 -5.79 3.82
N SER A 70 -10.20 -6.56 4.12
CA SER A 70 -10.38 -7.90 3.54
C SER A 70 -10.86 -7.79 2.09
N LEU A 71 -10.14 -8.47 1.20
CA LEU A 71 -10.41 -8.64 -0.22
C LEU A 71 -10.41 -10.14 -0.55
N PRO A 72 -11.50 -10.89 -0.29
CA PRO A 72 -11.53 -12.33 -0.55
C PRO A 72 -11.23 -12.71 -2.01
N THR A 73 -11.38 -11.79 -2.95
CA THR A 73 -11.02 -11.98 -4.38
C THR A 73 -9.52 -11.95 -4.64
N PHE A 74 -8.70 -11.58 -3.64
CA PHE A 74 -7.25 -11.71 -3.67
C PHE A 74 -6.79 -13.11 -3.27
N GLN A 75 -7.62 -13.85 -2.54
CA GLN A 75 -7.29 -15.19 -2.09
C GLN A 75 -7.07 -16.12 -3.29
N SER A 76 -5.83 -16.58 -3.47
CA SER A 76 -5.47 -17.55 -4.50
C SER A 76 -4.21 -18.32 -4.12
N PHE A 77 -4.32 -19.65 -4.15
CA PHE A 77 -3.20 -20.57 -3.93
C PHE A 77 -2.58 -21.08 -5.24
N LYS A 78 -3.18 -20.74 -6.39
CA LYS A 78 -2.75 -21.22 -7.70
C LYS A 78 -1.99 -20.14 -8.44
N ASP A 79 -0.85 -20.53 -9.02
CA ASP A 79 0.02 -19.63 -9.79
C ASP A 79 0.41 -18.40 -8.95
N TYR A 80 0.88 -18.64 -7.72
CA TYR A 80 1.12 -17.63 -6.69
C TYR A 80 1.89 -16.42 -7.24
N ASP A 81 3.04 -16.61 -7.88
CA ASP A 81 3.85 -15.53 -8.45
C ASP A 81 3.05 -14.66 -9.44
N ALA A 82 2.33 -15.31 -10.37
CA ALA A 82 1.54 -14.62 -11.37
C ALA A 82 0.33 -13.89 -10.77
N GLN A 83 -0.27 -14.43 -9.71
CA GLN A 83 -1.35 -13.73 -8.99
C GLN A 83 -0.79 -12.57 -8.17
N SER A 84 0.35 -12.76 -7.50
CA SER A 84 1.03 -11.73 -6.72
C SER A 84 1.31 -10.52 -7.62
N GLU A 85 2.01 -10.72 -8.72
CA GLU A 85 2.30 -9.68 -9.70
C GLU A 85 1.02 -9.00 -10.22
N LYS A 86 0.01 -9.78 -10.60
CA LYS A 86 -1.25 -9.24 -11.12
C LYS A 86 -1.98 -8.36 -10.10
N LYS A 87 -1.96 -8.72 -8.82
CA LYS A 87 -2.58 -7.95 -7.73
C LYS A 87 -1.74 -6.72 -7.39
N GLY A 88 -0.42 -6.87 -7.31
CA GLY A 88 0.53 -5.77 -7.16
C GLY A 88 0.35 -4.69 -8.22
N GLU A 89 0.28 -5.08 -9.50
CA GLU A 89 0.03 -4.17 -10.62
C GLU A 89 -1.35 -3.50 -10.58
N LEU A 90 -2.36 -4.19 -10.04
CA LEU A 90 -3.68 -3.58 -9.80
C LEU A 90 -3.59 -2.50 -8.73
N ILE A 91 -2.93 -2.78 -7.61
CA ILE A 91 -2.73 -1.83 -6.50
C ILE A 91 -1.91 -0.63 -6.98
N LYS A 92 -0.80 -0.87 -7.68
CA LYS A 92 0.05 0.18 -8.28
C LYS A 92 -0.75 1.16 -9.11
N LYS A 93 -1.64 0.67 -9.99
CA LYS A 93 -2.53 1.53 -10.78
C LYS A 93 -3.47 2.37 -9.93
N VAL A 94 -3.94 1.87 -8.79
CA VAL A 94 -4.78 2.64 -7.87
C VAL A 94 -3.94 3.69 -7.15
N ILE A 95 -2.78 3.32 -6.60
CA ILE A 95 -1.92 4.24 -5.86
C ILE A 95 -1.42 5.38 -6.74
N LEU A 96 -0.88 5.07 -7.93
CA LEU A 96 -0.39 6.11 -8.85
C LEU A 96 -1.53 7.06 -9.23
N LYS A 97 -2.72 6.53 -9.51
CA LYS A 97 -3.89 7.37 -9.79
C LYS A 97 -4.22 8.30 -8.61
N LEU A 98 -4.24 7.79 -7.37
CA LEU A 98 -4.58 8.60 -6.20
C LEU A 98 -3.51 9.62 -5.84
N ARG A 99 -2.24 9.28 -6.06
CA ARG A 99 -1.13 10.21 -5.98
C ARG A 99 -1.29 11.35 -6.99
N ASP A 100 -1.57 11.03 -8.24
CA ASP A 100 -1.75 12.03 -9.29
C ASP A 100 -3.01 12.89 -9.06
N GLU A 101 -4.05 12.33 -8.41
CA GLU A 101 -5.22 13.07 -7.90
C GLU A 101 -4.92 13.94 -6.66
N GLY A 102 -3.71 13.84 -6.09
CA GLY A 102 -3.28 14.62 -4.94
C GLY A 102 -3.78 14.12 -3.59
N ILE A 103 -4.32 12.90 -3.50
CA ILE A 103 -4.89 12.35 -2.25
C ILE A 103 -3.84 12.33 -1.14
N PHE A 104 -2.62 11.89 -1.42
CA PHE A 104 -1.56 11.81 -0.40
C PHE A 104 -1.02 13.18 0.03
N LYS A 105 -1.29 14.25 -0.73
CA LYS A 105 -0.94 15.63 -0.33
C LYS A 105 -1.80 16.16 0.81
N GLU A 106 -2.86 15.43 1.18
CA GLU A 106 -3.61 15.70 2.40
C GLU A 106 -2.86 15.26 3.67
N LEU A 107 -1.72 14.57 3.55
CA LEU A 107 -0.83 14.24 4.67
C LEU A 107 0.25 15.30 4.81
N ASN A 108 0.80 15.47 6.01
CA ASN A 108 1.97 16.31 6.25
C ASN A 108 3.25 15.54 5.87
N LEU A 109 3.54 15.48 4.57
CA LEU A 109 4.64 14.70 4.01
C LEU A 109 6.01 15.31 4.33
N ALA A 110 6.95 14.48 4.78
CA ALA A 110 8.36 14.84 4.83
C ALA A 110 8.95 15.00 3.42
N GLU A 111 10.04 15.76 3.30
CA GLU A 111 10.78 15.84 2.05
C GLU A 111 11.30 14.44 1.66
N GLY A 112 11.04 14.04 0.42
CA GLY A 112 11.45 12.74 -0.10
C GLY A 112 10.63 11.55 0.44
N CYS A 113 9.47 11.79 1.05
CA CYS A 113 8.51 10.74 1.38
C CYS A 113 8.14 9.96 0.12
N ASP A 114 8.32 8.64 0.16
CA ASP A 114 8.04 7.76 -0.96
C ASP A 114 6.94 6.73 -0.62
N ILE A 115 6.33 6.15 -1.65
CA ILE A 115 5.26 5.17 -1.55
C ILE A 115 5.78 3.82 -2.01
N GLY A 116 5.69 2.81 -1.16
CA GLY A 116 5.99 1.42 -1.47
C GLY A 116 4.76 0.56 -1.64
N ILE A 117 4.91 -0.54 -2.36
CA ILE A 117 3.94 -1.64 -2.44
C ILE A 117 4.71 -2.94 -2.26
N GLU A 118 4.18 -3.84 -1.44
CA GLU A 118 4.84 -5.10 -1.13
C GLU A 118 3.78 -6.16 -0.85
N GLU A 119 3.97 -7.32 -1.47
CA GLU A 119 3.25 -8.53 -1.07
C GLU A 119 3.91 -9.11 0.18
N PHE A 120 3.11 -9.53 1.15
CA PHE A 120 3.53 -9.92 2.50
C PHE A 120 4.66 -10.95 2.55
N ASP A 121 4.68 -11.93 1.65
CA ASP A 121 5.71 -12.97 1.59
C ASP A 121 6.78 -12.66 0.51
N GLY A 122 6.83 -11.42 0.03
CA GLY A 122 7.84 -10.94 -0.91
C GLY A 122 7.62 -11.40 -2.36
N GLY A 123 6.44 -11.92 -2.70
CA GLY A 123 6.15 -12.41 -4.05
C GLY A 123 6.20 -11.32 -5.13
N TRP A 124 5.98 -10.05 -4.76
CA TRP A 124 6.11 -8.91 -5.65
C TRP A 124 6.22 -7.60 -4.86
N SER A 125 7.01 -6.65 -5.35
CA SER A 125 7.14 -5.32 -4.76
C SER A 125 7.33 -4.22 -5.81
N TRP A 126 7.00 -2.98 -5.42
CA TRP A 126 7.24 -1.79 -6.23
C TRP A 126 7.48 -0.55 -5.36
N PRO A 127 8.38 0.37 -5.77
CA PRO A 127 9.40 0.15 -6.79
C PRO A 127 10.39 -0.95 -6.40
N GLU A 128 11.16 -1.41 -7.38
CA GLU A 128 12.40 -2.13 -7.08
C GLU A 128 13.25 -1.27 -6.13
N TYR A 129 13.91 -1.90 -5.17
CA TYR A 129 14.64 -1.21 -4.09
C TYR A 129 15.60 -0.14 -4.64
N GLU A 130 16.39 -0.50 -5.64
CA GLU A 130 17.36 0.39 -6.30
C GLU A 130 16.74 1.55 -7.09
N LYS A 131 15.43 1.50 -7.36
CA LYS A 131 14.67 2.52 -8.12
C LYS A 131 13.82 3.40 -7.21
N ARG A 132 13.90 3.24 -5.89
CA ARG A 132 13.11 4.07 -4.97
C ARG A 132 13.50 5.54 -5.02
N LYS A 133 12.54 6.39 -4.66
CA LYS A 133 12.62 7.86 -4.71
C LYS A 133 12.80 8.43 -6.11
N THR A 134 12.49 7.65 -7.14
CA THR A 134 12.49 8.11 -8.55
C THR A 134 11.07 8.30 -9.06
N GLU A 135 10.30 7.22 -9.09
CA GLU A 135 8.94 7.18 -9.66
C GLU A 135 7.83 7.15 -8.59
N ASN A 136 8.18 7.10 -7.31
CA ASN A 136 7.26 6.81 -6.22
C ASN A 136 7.21 7.86 -5.11
N LEU A 137 7.62 9.09 -5.36
CA LEU A 137 7.37 10.19 -4.41
C LEU A 137 5.86 10.37 -4.18
N ALA A 138 5.47 10.68 -2.94
CA ALA A 138 4.08 10.85 -2.53
C ALA A 138 3.44 12.18 -2.98
#